data_AF-A0A9X0CNJ2-F1
#
_entry.id   AF-A0A9X0CNJ2-F1
#
_cell.length_a   1.000
_cell.length_b   1.000
_cell.length_c   1.000
_cell.angle_alpha   90.00
_cell.angle_beta   90.00
_cell.angle_gamma   90.00
#
_symmetry.space_group_name_H-M   'P 1'
#
loop_
_entity.id
_entity.type
_entity.pdbx_description
1 polymer ?
#
loop_
_entity_poly.entity_id
_entity_poly.type
_entity_poly.pdbx_seq_one_letter_code
_entity_poly.pdbx_strand_id
1 'polypeptide(L)'
;MDHVTTASQKGPEVNDQDFEKEIFDIHHIAPQHRQYLEYEGIGFGSPSKRQKQYQSYRVQRASDKVIDHKTQQFGEQETSIAEPEKRAIRRSKYSKVIDRLVEDLIQEAMSKGEFKNLAGSGKPLKFEQELYVDSTTRRLNKVLIDSGFAPEWISLEKEIRQDIKRLRDGLLEKREKLGPSPLTLRANQHMGAQLEGIEEKLRIIKQKNR
;
A
#
# COMPACT_ATOMS: atom_id res chain seq x y z
N MET A 1 -51.78 33.68 40.37
CA MET A 1 -51.59 35.06 39.88
C MET A 1 -50.19 35.15 39.28
N ASP A 2 -49.85 35.79 38.16
CA ASP A 2 -50.54 36.18 36.91
C ASP A 2 -49.48 36.85 35.98
N HIS A 3 -49.57 37.00 34.64
CA HIS A 3 -50.60 36.75 33.62
C HIS A 3 -49.94 36.24 32.28
N VAL A 4 -50.73 35.62 31.40
CA VAL A 4 -50.85 35.83 29.92
C VAL A 4 -49.57 36.07 29.05
N THR A 5 -49.33 35.13 28.11
CA THR A 5 -49.24 35.30 26.62
C THR A 5 -48.57 36.57 26.06
N THR A 6 -47.58 36.57 25.17
CA THR A 6 -47.50 36.03 23.78
C THR A 6 -46.01 36.17 23.33
N ALA A 7 -45.46 35.69 22.21
CA ALA A 7 -45.97 35.15 20.94
C ALA A 7 -44.92 34.23 20.26
N SER A 8 -45.29 33.58 19.15
CA SER A 8 -44.37 33.16 18.08
C SER A 8 -45.08 33.30 16.74
N GLN A 9 -44.46 33.96 15.75
CA GLN A 9 -45.10 34.24 14.46
C GLN A 9 -45.06 33.01 13.55
N LYS A 10 -46.23 32.56 13.12
CA LYS A 10 -46.39 31.43 12.18
C LYS A 10 -46.06 31.92 10.76
N GLY A 11 -45.13 31.26 10.08
CA GLY A 11 -44.92 31.44 8.64
C GLY A 11 -46.11 30.88 7.83
N PRO A 12 -46.25 31.25 6.55
CA PRO A 12 -47.39 30.80 5.74
C PRO A 12 -47.34 29.29 5.52
N GLU A 13 -48.43 28.61 5.90
CA GLU A 13 -48.63 27.20 5.61
C GLU A 13 -48.92 27.04 4.12
N VAL A 14 -47.95 26.47 3.39
CA VAL A 14 -48.15 26.09 1.99
C VAL A 14 -49.10 24.89 1.97
N ASN A 15 -50.22 25.02 1.26
CA ASN A 15 -51.21 23.96 1.18
C ASN A 15 -50.71 22.86 0.21
N ASP A 16 -50.24 21.73 0.74
CA ASP A 16 -49.64 20.62 -0.02
C ASP A 16 -50.64 19.83 -0.91
N GLN A 17 -51.83 20.38 -1.19
CA GLN A 17 -52.95 19.63 -1.78
C GLN A 17 -52.89 19.44 -3.30
N ASP A 18 -52.10 20.22 -4.04
CA ASP A 18 -52.13 20.25 -5.51
C ASP A 18 -50.93 19.56 -6.20
N PHE A 19 -50.36 18.52 -5.56
CA PHE A 19 -49.45 17.57 -6.21
C PHE A 19 -50.01 16.15 -6.15
N GLU A 20 -51.05 15.90 -6.96
CA GLU A 20 -51.44 14.55 -7.37
C GLU A 20 -50.27 13.90 -8.14
N LYS A 21 -49.33 13.32 -7.40
CA LYS A 21 -48.51 12.24 -7.93
C LYS A 21 -49.48 11.11 -8.23
N GLU A 22 -49.71 10.83 -9.51
CA GLU A 22 -50.29 9.56 -9.95
C GLU A 22 -49.40 8.44 -9.40
N ILE A 23 -49.78 7.92 -8.22
CA ILE A 23 -49.23 6.68 -7.71
C ILE A 23 -49.84 5.62 -8.61
N PHE A 24 -49.16 5.34 -9.71
CA PHE A 24 -49.45 4.16 -10.51
C PHE A 24 -49.39 2.97 -9.56
N ASP A 25 -50.56 2.42 -9.25
CA ASP A 25 -50.68 1.26 -8.38
C ASP A 25 -50.29 0.03 -9.21
N ILE A 26 -48.98 -0.07 -9.49
CA ILE A 26 -48.41 -1.15 -10.28
C ILE A 26 -48.50 -2.41 -9.43
N HIS A 27 -49.62 -3.11 -9.62
CA HIS A 27 -49.92 -4.42 -9.05
C HIS A 27 -48.92 -5.45 -9.61
N HIS A 28 -47.69 -5.39 -9.13
CA HIS A 28 -46.69 -6.41 -9.37
C HIS A 28 -47.16 -7.69 -8.70
N ILE A 29 -47.75 -8.58 -9.47
CA ILE A 29 -47.85 -10.00 -9.10
C ILE A 29 -46.41 -10.50 -9.01
N ALA A 30 -45.81 -10.37 -7.82
CA ALA A 30 -44.48 -10.86 -7.53
C ALA A 30 -44.44 -12.33 -7.94
N PRO A 31 -43.58 -12.74 -8.90
CA PRO A 31 -43.64 -14.08 -9.45
C PRO A 31 -43.66 -15.11 -8.32
N GLN A 32 -44.76 -15.85 -8.20
CA GLN A 32 -45.04 -16.75 -7.07
C GLN A 32 -44.06 -17.94 -7.01
N HIS A 33 -43.12 -17.98 -7.95
CA HIS A 33 -42.13 -19.02 -8.16
C HIS A 33 -40.75 -18.36 -8.09
N ARG A 34 -40.34 -17.93 -6.88
CA ARG A 34 -38.91 -17.66 -6.58
C ARG A 34 -38.15 -18.99 -6.53
N GLN A 35 -38.10 -19.69 -7.65
CA GLN A 35 -37.24 -20.85 -7.84
C GLN A 35 -35.81 -20.33 -7.89
N TYR A 36 -35.13 -20.38 -6.73
CA TYR A 36 -33.69 -20.16 -6.69
C TYR A 36 -33.02 -21.21 -7.55
N LEU A 37 -32.00 -20.82 -8.31
CA LEU A 37 -31.22 -21.76 -9.10
C LEU A 37 -30.68 -22.86 -8.17
N GLU A 38 -31.09 -24.10 -8.41
CA GLU A 38 -30.64 -25.23 -7.61
C GLU A 38 -29.16 -25.49 -7.92
N TYR A 39 -28.29 -25.02 -7.03
CA TYR A 39 -26.83 -25.08 -7.18
C TYR A 39 -26.25 -26.50 -6.99
N GLU A 40 -26.97 -27.55 -7.39
CA GLU A 40 -26.63 -28.97 -7.18
C GLU A 40 -26.36 -29.32 -5.68
N GLY A 41 -26.89 -28.52 -4.75
CA GLY A 41 -26.60 -28.62 -3.31
C GLY A 41 -25.28 -27.96 -2.86
N ILE A 42 -24.52 -27.33 -3.75
CA ILE A 42 -23.26 -26.66 -3.40
C ILE A 42 -23.51 -25.28 -2.76
N GLY A 43 -22.89 -25.08 -1.59
CA GLY A 43 -22.73 -23.78 -0.94
C GLY A 43 -23.72 -23.48 0.18
N PHE A 44 -23.39 -22.50 1.02
CA PHE A 44 -24.13 -22.15 2.24
C PHE A 44 -24.35 -20.63 2.39
N GLY A 45 -25.31 -20.24 3.24
CA GLY A 45 -25.62 -18.83 3.53
C GLY A 45 -26.71 -18.22 2.63
N SER A 46 -26.53 -16.97 2.20
CA SER A 46 -27.51 -16.24 1.37
C SER A 46 -27.49 -16.70 -0.10
N PRO A 47 -28.56 -16.49 -0.87
CA PRO A 47 -28.60 -16.85 -2.30
C PRO A 47 -27.43 -16.26 -3.11
N SER A 48 -27.06 -15.00 -2.85
CA SER A 48 -25.92 -14.34 -3.51
C SER A 48 -24.56 -14.91 -3.13
N LYS A 49 -24.39 -15.45 -1.91
CA LYS A 49 -23.18 -16.16 -1.49
C LYS A 49 -23.08 -17.53 -2.17
N ARG A 50 -24.19 -18.30 -2.20
CA ARG A 50 -24.26 -19.57 -2.94
C ARG A 50 -23.99 -19.40 -4.43
N GLN A 51 -24.53 -18.35 -5.06
CA GLN A 51 -24.26 -18.04 -6.47
C GLN A 51 -22.77 -17.91 -6.77
N LYS A 52 -22.03 -17.16 -5.95
CA LYS A 52 -20.57 -16.99 -6.09
C LYS A 52 -19.83 -18.32 -5.87
N GLN A 53 -20.18 -19.07 -4.82
CA GLN A 53 -19.60 -20.38 -4.53
C GLN A 53 -19.82 -21.38 -5.69
N TYR A 54 -21.03 -21.43 -6.25
CA TYR A 54 -21.35 -22.29 -7.39
C TYR A 54 -20.65 -21.85 -8.69
N GLN A 55 -20.47 -20.55 -8.91
CA GLN A 55 -19.64 -20.04 -10.03
C GLN A 55 -18.19 -20.52 -9.89
N SER A 56 -17.57 -20.37 -8.71
CA SER A 56 -16.21 -20.88 -8.45
C SER A 56 -16.11 -22.39 -8.64
N TYR A 57 -17.07 -23.16 -8.09
CA TYR A 57 -17.15 -24.61 -8.27
C TYR A 57 -17.26 -25.02 -9.75
N ARG A 58 -18.11 -24.35 -10.53
CA ARG A 58 -18.25 -24.61 -11.98
C ARG A 58 -16.94 -24.37 -12.74
N VAL A 59 -16.22 -23.28 -12.45
CA VAL A 59 -14.93 -22.99 -13.07
C VAL A 59 -13.90 -24.07 -12.71
N GLN A 60 -13.82 -24.47 -11.44
CA GLN A 60 -12.92 -25.53 -10.99
C GLN A 60 -13.23 -26.86 -11.70
N ARG A 61 -14.50 -27.28 -11.71
CA ARG A 61 -15.00 -28.50 -12.35
C ARG A 61 -14.75 -28.52 -13.87
N ALA A 62 -14.87 -27.37 -14.53
CA ALA A 62 -14.50 -27.24 -15.94
C ALA A 62 -12.99 -27.41 -16.14
N SER A 63 -12.16 -26.80 -15.29
CA SER A 63 -10.70 -26.91 -15.38
C SER A 63 -10.18 -28.33 -15.11
N ASP A 64 -10.84 -29.08 -14.22
CA ASP A 64 -10.47 -30.47 -13.91
C ASP A 64 -10.88 -31.39 -15.07
N LYS A 65 -12.10 -31.24 -15.63
CA LYS A 65 -12.54 -31.95 -16.84
C LYS A 65 -11.61 -31.75 -18.05
N VAL A 66 -11.06 -30.55 -18.25
CA VAL A 66 -10.08 -30.29 -19.33
C VAL A 66 -8.78 -31.05 -19.12
N ILE A 67 -8.30 -31.16 -17.88
CA ILE A 67 -7.11 -31.96 -17.56
C ILE A 67 -7.39 -33.45 -17.76
N ASP A 68 -8.56 -33.95 -17.35
CA ASP A 68 -8.93 -35.35 -17.52
C ASP A 68 -9.07 -35.74 -19.00
N HIS A 69 -9.76 -34.91 -19.81
CA HIS A 69 -9.88 -35.12 -21.25
C HIS A 69 -8.50 -35.15 -21.93
N LYS A 70 -7.62 -34.19 -21.62
CA LYS A 70 -6.24 -34.20 -22.15
C LYS A 70 -5.46 -35.43 -21.70
N THR A 71 -5.64 -35.87 -20.45
CA THR A 71 -4.99 -37.06 -19.91
C THR A 71 -5.45 -38.33 -20.66
N GLN A 72 -6.72 -38.42 -21.03
CA GLN A 72 -7.27 -39.52 -21.85
C GLN A 72 -6.73 -39.45 -23.29
N GLN A 73 -6.93 -38.31 -23.97
CA GLN A 73 -6.54 -38.10 -25.37
C GLN A 73 -5.06 -38.38 -25.65
N PHE A 74 -4.17 -37.94 -24.74
CA PHE A 74 -2.73 -38.17 -24.90
C PHE A 74 -2.25 -39.44 -24.20
N GLY A 75 -3.05 -40.09 -23.34
CA GLY A 75 -2.64 -41.27 -22.58
C GLY A 75 -2.17 -42.42 -23.48
N GLU A 76 -2.94 -42.71 -24.51
CA GLU A 76 -2.79 -43.88 -25.39
C GLU A 76 -1.67 -43.75 -26.46
N GLN A 77 -1.26 -42.52 -26.82
CA GLN A 77 -0.30 -42.31 -27.91
C GLN A 77 1.15 -42.31 -27.42
N GLU A 78 1.92 -43.33 -27.77
CA GLU A 78 3.36 -43.46 -27.48
C GLU A 78 4.26 -42.81 -28.55
N THR A 79 3.99 -41.54 -28.89
CA THR A 79 4.86 -40.77 -29.80
C THR A 79 5.78 -39.83 -29.04
N SER A 80 7.01 -39.65 -29.52
CA SER A 80 7.99 -38.72 -28.94
C SER A 80 7.51 -37.26 -28.93
N ILE A 81 6.55 -36.93 -29.81
CA ILE A 81 5.92 -35.61 -29.91
C ILE A 81 4.89 -35.39 -28.79
N ALA A 82 4.24 -36.44 -28.28
CA ALA A 82 3.29 -36.36 -27.17
C ALA A 82 3.97 -36.24 -25.78
N GLU A 83 5.26 -36.57 -25.67
CA GLU A 83 6.02 -36.47 -24.41
C GLU A 83 6.00 -35.09 -23.71
N PRO A 84 6.32 -33.96 -24.37
CA PRO A 84 6.28 -32.65 -23.73
C PRO A 84 4.89 -32.29 -23.19
N GLU A 85 3.82 -32.61 -23.92
CA GLU A 85 2.45 -32.37 -23.45
C GLU A 85 2.07 -33.29 -22.27
N LYS A 86 2.44 -34.58 -22.32
CA LYS A 86 2.34 -35.51 -21.16
C LYS A 86 3.08 -34.99 -19.92
N ARG A 87 4.24 -34.34 -20.09
CA ARG A 87 5.02 -33.74 -18.98
C ARG A 87 4.31 -32.48 -18.43
N ALA A 88 3.75 -31.63 -19.30
CA ALA A 88 3.01 -30.44 -18.90
C ALA A 88 1.69 -30.76 -18.17
N ILE A 89 0.91 -31.72 -18.68
CA ILE A 89 -0.34 -32.21 -18.05
C ILE A 89 -0.03 -32.75 -16.65
N ARG A 90 0.99 -33.61 -16.52
CA ARG A 90 1.44 -34.13 -15.22
C ARG A 90 1.82 -33.01 -14.26
N ARG A 91 2.65 -32.03 -14.69
CA ARG A 91 3.06 -30.89 -13.85
C ARG A 91 1.85 -30.09 -13.36
N SER A 92 0.90 -29.78 -14.23
CA SER A 92 -0.34 -29.07 -13.89
C SER A 92 -1.19 -29.85 -12.87
N LYS A 93 -1.35 -31.17 -13.08
CA LYS A 93 -2.06 -32.06 -12.16
C LYS A 93 -1.39 -32.12 -10.78
N TYR A 94 -0.07 -32.28 -10.73
CA TYR A 94 0.68 -32.35 -9.46
C TYR A 94 0.68 -31.01 -8.71
N SER A 95 0.80 -29.86 -9.40
CA SER A 95 0.67 -28.54 -8.78
C SER A 95 -0.68 -28.43 -8.05
N LYS A 96 -1.80 -28.67 -8.75
CA LYS A 96 -3.15 -28.61 -8.17
C LYS A 96 -3.33 -29.51 -6.93
N VAL A 97 -2.67 -30.67 -6.89
CA VAL A 97 -2.73 -31.58 -5.73
C VAL A 97 -1.90 -31.03 -4.56
N ILE A 98 -0.71 -30.50 -4.83
CA ILE A 98 0.12 -29.82 -3.82
C ILE A 98 -0.60 -28.59 -3.26
N ASP A 99 -1.19 -27.76 -4.13
CA ASP A 99 -1.91 -26.55 -3.73
C ASP A 99 -3.08 -26.87 -2.77
N ARG A 100 -3.84 -27.93 -3.05
CA ARG A 100 -4.91 -28.43 -2.14
C ARG A 100 -4.34 -28.92 -0.81
N LEU A 101 -3.28 -29.73 -0.84
CA LEU A 101 -2.65 -30.28 0.36
C LEU A 101 -2.03 -29.18 1.25
N VAL A 102 -1.46 -28.12 0.65
CA VAL A 102 -0.93 -26.97 1.37
C VAL A 102 -2.07 -26.17 2.02
N GLU A 103 -3.19 -25.94 1.32
CA GLU A 103 -4.36 -25.28 1.91
C GLU A 103 -4.93 -26.09 3.08
N ASP A 104 -5.09 -27.42 2.93
CA ASP A 104 -5.59 -28.30 4.00
C ASP A 104 -4.66 -28.24 5.24
N LEU A 105 -3.33 -28.28 5.06
CA LEU A 105 -2.35 -28.11 6.14
C LEU A 105 -2.43 -26.74 6.81
N ILE A 106 -2.63 -25.67 6.04
CA ILE A 106 -2.77 -24.30 6.58
C ILE A 106 -4.05 -24.20 7.42
N GLN A 107 -5.18 -24.70 6.92
CA GLN A 107 -6.46 -24.71 7.65
C GLN A 107 -6.37 -25.58 8.91
N GLU A 108 -5.69 -26.73 8.85
CA GLU A 108 -5.42 -27.58 10.00
C GLU A 108 -4.60 -26.82 11.06
N ALA A 109 -3.48 -26.19 10.68
CA ALA A 109 -2.63 -25.39 11.58
C ALA A 109 -3.36 -24.17 12.16
N MET A 110 -4.24 -23.52 11.39
CA MET A 110 -5.14 -22.46 11.88
C MET A 110 -6.14 -23.00 12.92
N SER A 111 -6.75 -24.15 12.67
CA SER A 111 -7.72 -24.78 13.58
C SER A 111 -7.09 -25.22 14.91
N LYS A 112 -5.88 -25.78 14.86
CA LYS A 112 -5.04 -26.10 16.03
C LYS A 112 -4.55 -24.84 16.75
N GLY A 113 -4.51 -23.71 16.05
CA GLY A 113 -4.05 -22.44 16.58
C GLY A 113 -2.52 -22.33 16.65
N GLU A 114 -1.77 -23.04 15.80
CA GLU A 114 -0.31 -23.02 15.75
C GLU A 114 0.26 -21.62 15.45
N PHE A 115 -0.54 -20.75 14.82
CA PHE A 115 -0.22 -19.35 14.57
C PHE A 115 -0.47 -18.42 15.79
N LYS A 116 -0.97 -18.93 16.92
CA LYS A 116 -1.15 -18.16 18.16
C LYS A 116 0.13 -18.21 19.00
N ASN A 117 0.51 -17.07 19.60
CA ASN A 117 1.71 -16.96 20.45
C ASN A 117 3.03 -17.37 19.76
N LEU A 118 3.19 -17.04 18.48
CA LEU A 118 4.45 -17.24 17.76
C LEU A 118 5.63 -16.56 18.45
N ALA A 119 6.83 -17.12 18.28
CA ALA A 119 8.06 -16.55 18.83
C ALA A 119 8.30 -15.11 18.32
N GLY A 120 8.20 -14.13 19.21
CA GLY A 120 8.29 -12.70 18.88
C GLY A 120 6.95 -11.96 18.79
N SER A 121 5.81 -12.66 18.88
CA SER A 121 4.50 -12.01 18.99
C SER A 121 4.45 -11.06 20.21
N GLY A 122 3.86 -9.88 20.01
CA GLY A 122 3.79 -8.81 21.02
C GLY A 122 5.11 -8.13 21.40
N LYS A 123 6.27 -8.58 20.88
CA LYS A 123 7.57 -7.93 21.14
C LYS A 123 7.85 -6.86 20.08
N PRO A 124 8.49 -5.73 20.44
CA PRO A 124 8.91 -4.74 19.45
C PRO A 124 9.92 -5.36 18.48
N LEU A 125 9.84 -4.95 17.21
CA LEU A 125 10.75 -5.42 16.16
C LEU A 125 12.19 -4.99 16.50
N LYS A 126 13.14 -5.94 16.44
CA LYS A 126 14.56 -5.66 16.66
C LYS A 126 15.18 -5.08 15.40
N PHE A 127 15.34 -3.77 15.37
CA PHE A 127 16.05 -3.05 14.29
C PHE A 127 17.59 -3.12 14.40
N GLU A 128 18.15 -3.98 15.27
CA GLU A 128 19.59 -4.02 15.61
C GLU A 128 20.53 -4.48 14.46
N GLN A 129 19.98 -4.82 13.29
CA GLN A 129 20.75 -5.30 12.13
C GLN A 129 20.82 -4.26 11.02
N GLU A 130 21.74 -3.31 11.18
CA GLU A 130 22.43 -2.68 10.06
C GLU A 130 23.22 -3.75 9.31
N LEU A 131 22.55 -4.49 8.41
CA LEU A 131 23.12 -5.63 7.66
C LEU A 131 24.35 -5.26 6.80
N TYR A 132 24.53 -3.96 6.52
CA TYR A 132 25.58 -3.41 5.67
C TYR A 132 26.77 -2.80 6.45
N VAL A 133 26.77 -2.87 7.78
CA VAL A 133 27.81 -2.28 8.64
C VAL A 133 28.58 -3.37 9.37
N ASP A 134 29.91 -3.31 9.36
CA ASP A 134 30.73 -4.27 10.09
C ASP A 134 30.45 -4.24 11.61
N SER A 135 30.59 -5.42 12.21
CA SER A 135 30.46 -5.69 13.63
C SER A 135 31.29 -4.77 14.52
N THR A 136 32.49 -4.36 14.10
CA THR A 136 33.36 -3.45 14.85
C THR A 136 32.86 -2.02 14.79
N THR A 137 32.58 -1.51 13.58
CA THR A 137 32.02 -0.16 13.34
C THR A 137 30.70 0.04 14.06
N ARG A 138 29.79 -0.94 14.02
CA ARG A 138 28.51 -0.89 14.75
C ARG A 138 28.72 -0.83 16.26
N ARG A 139 29.69 -1.59 16.81
CA ARG A 139 30.01 -1.55 18.24
C ARG A 139 30.60 -0.20 18.64
N LEU A 140 31.49 0.37 17.83
CA LEU A 140 32.07 1.69 18.05
C LEU A 140 30.99 2.78 18.05
N ASN A 141 30.14 2.82 17.02
CA ASN A 141 29.01 3.76 16.93
C ASN A 141 28.08 3.63 18.14
N LYS A 142 27.79 2.40 18.59
CA LYS A 142 26.97 2.17 19.78
C LYS A 142 27.63 2.72 21.06
N VAL A 143 28.92 2.46 21.29
CA VAL A 143 29.66 3.01 22.45
C VAL A 143 29.70 4.54 22.43
N LEU A 144 29.84 5.17 21.26
CA LEU A 144 29.73 6.62 21.13
C LEU A 144 28.34 7.12 21.56
N ILE A 145 27.27 6.54 21.01
CA ILE A 145 25.89 6.93 21.33
C ILE A 145 25.58 6.71 22.82
N ASP A 146 25.95 5.55 23.37
CA ASP A 146 25.73 5.19 24.78
C ASP A 146 26.51 6.11 25.75
N SER A 147 27.62 6.73 25.29
CA SER A 147 28.39 7.73 26.04
C SER A 147 27.99 9.18 25.75
N GLY A 148 26.94 9.42 24.96
CA GLY A 148 26.41 10.75 24.61
C GLY A 148 27.15 11.46 23.47
N PHE A 149 28.06 10.77 22.78
CA PHE A 149 28.78 11.29 21.62
C PHE A 149 28.11 10.86 20.30
N ALA A 150 28.21 11.73 19.28
CA ALA A 150 27.71 11.42 17.95
C ALA A 150 28.77 10.70 17.11
N PRO A 151 28.41 9.67 16.31
CA PRO A 151 29.26 9.13 15.26
C PRO A 151 29.83 10.20 14.32
N GLU A 152 31.02 9.92 13.77
CA GLU A 152 31.78 10.86 12.93
C GLU A 152 30.96 11.47 11.79
N TRP A 153 30.20 10.64 11.07
CA TRP A 153 29.36 11.08 9.94
C TRP A 153 28.25 12.06 10.36
N ILE A 154 27.68 11.94 11.57
CA ILE A 154 26.70 12.90 12.12
C ILE A 154 27.40 14.23 12.44
N SER A 155 28.60 14.18 13.02
CA SER A 155 29.38 15.37 13.34
C SER A 155 29.80 16.12 12.07
N LEU A 156 30.27 15.38 11.06
CA LEU A 156 30.64 15.89 9.74
C LEU A 156 29.44 16.53 9.02
N GLU A 157 28.27 15.87 9.02
CA GLU A 157 27.08 16.44 8.40
C GLU A 157 26.64 17.73 9.11
N LYS A 158 26.73 17.77 10.44
CA LYS A 158 26.42 18.98 11.23
C LYS A 158 27.37 20.13 10.88
N GLU A 159 28.65 19.87 10.70
CA GLU A 159 29.65 20.86 10.26
C GLU A 159 29.31 21.39 8.85
N ILE A 160 29.06 20.49 7.89
CA ILE A 160 28.68 20.85 6.51
C ILE A 160 27.42 21.73 6.48
N ARG A 161 26.39 21.39 7.26
CA ARG A 161 25.16 22.19 7.40
C ARG A 161 25.45 23.58 7.99
N GLN A 162 26.37 23.69 8.96
CA GLN A 162 26.79 24.97 9.53
C GLN A 162 27.56 25.84 8.53
N ASP A 163 28.46 25.25 7.74
CA ASP A 163 29.24 25.99 6.73
C ASP A 163 28.37 26.48 5.56
N ILE A 164 27.44 25.66 5.08
CA ILE A 164 26.44 26.09 4.10
C ILE A 164 25.62 27.28 4.65
N LYS A 165 25.23 27.24 5.93
CA LYS A 165 24.53 28.35 6.58
C LYS A 165 25.42 29.61 6.64
N ARG A 166 26.67 29.51 7.09
CA ARG A 166 27.64 30.64 7.14
C ARG A 166 27.82 31.29 5.76
N LEU A 167 27.94 30.49 4.70
CA LEU A 167 28.06 30.99 3.32
C LEU A 167 26.79 31.72 2.86
N ARG A 168 25.61 31.21 3.21
CA ARG A 168 24.31 31.84 2.91
C ARG A 168 24.14 33.17 3.66
N ASP A 169 24.42 33.19 4.95
CA ASP A 169 24.27 34.39 5.78
C ASP A 169 25.25 35.50 5.30
N GLY A 170 26.49 35.13 4.99
CA GLY A 170 27.47 36.06 4.39
C GLY A 170 27.13 36.51 2.96
N LEU A 171 26.37 35.74 2.18
CA LEU A 171 25.83 36.18 0.88
C LEU A 171 24.72 37.23 1.08
N LEU A 172 23.83 37.02 2.05
CA LEU A 172 22.76 37.96 2.38
C LEU A 172 23.32 39.31 2.85
N GLU A 173 24.27 39.30 3.79
CA GLU A 173 24.93 40.52 4.29
C GLU A 173 25.62 41.31 3.15
N LYS A 174 26.27 40.62 2.21
CA LYS A 174 26.85 41.22 1.01
C LYS A 174 25.78 41.81 0.08
N ARG A 175 24.64 41.13 -0.09
CA ARG A 175 23.55 41.58 -0.94
C ARG A 175 22.84 42.82 -0.36
N GLU A 176 22.62 42.86 0.96
CA GLU A 176 22.01 44.00 1.64
C GLU A 176 22.83 45.29 1.45
N LYS A 177 24.17 45.19 1.50
CA LYS A 177 25.10 46.31 1.24
C LYS A 177 25.03 46.89 -0.17
N LEU A 178 24.45 46.18 -1.14
CA LEU A 178 24.34 46.65 -2.53
C LEU A 178 23.05 47.45 -2.80
N GLY A 179 22.12 47.53 -1.83
CA GLY A 179 20.92 48.35 -1.93
C GLY A 179 19.77 47.72 -2.74
N PRO A 180 18.73 48.52 -3.05
CA PRO A 180 17.53 48.03 -3.74
C PRO A 180 17.80 47.65 -5.20
N SER A 181 16.95 46.79 -5.74
CA SER A 181 16.97 46.41 -7.17
C SER A 181 16.36 47.52 -8.03
N PRO A 182 16.83 47.79 -9.26
CA PRO A 182 17.92 47.13 -9.98
C PRO A 182 19.32 47.64 -9.58
N LEU A 183 20.29 46.71 -9.49
CA LEU A 183 21.68 47.05 -9.20
C LEU A 183 22.38 47.72 -10.39
N THR A 184 23.27 48.67 -10.10
CA THR A 184 24.19 49.28 -11.08
C THR A 184 25.14 48.24 -11.68
N LEU A 185 25.59 48.44 -12.93
CA LEU A 185 26.53 47.53 -13.63
C LEU A 185 27.77 47.15 -12.79
N ARG A 186 28.41 48.13 -12.12
CA ARG A 186 29.56 47.90 -11.24
C ARG A 186 29.22 47.06 -10.01
N ALA A 187 28.01 47.22 -9.45
CA ALA A 187 27.52 46.43 -8.33
C ALA A 187 27.23 44.98 -8.75
N ASN A 188 26.69 44.77 -9.96
CA ASN A 188 26.50 43.43 -10.54
C ASN A 188 27.84 42.73 -10.78
N GLN A 189 28.85 43.41 -11.35
CA GLN A 189 30.19 42.85 -11.54
C GLN A 189 30.84 42.45 -10.22
N HIS A 190 30.76 43.31 -9.19
CA HIS A 190 31.27 43.01 -7.85
C HIS A 190 30.53 41.83 -7.20
N MET A 191 29.20 41.75 -7.35
CA MET A 191 28.41 40.61 -6.86
C MET A 191 28.78 39.32 -7.60
N GLY A 192 29.04 39.36 -8.90
CA GLY A 192 29.51 38.22 -9.71
C GLY A 192 30.81 37.63 -9.18
N ALA A 193 31.85 38.45 -9.01
CA ALA A 193 33.13 38.00 -8.44
C ALA A 193 32.98 37.43 -7.00
N GLN A 194 32.03 37.96 -6.22
CA GLN A 194 31.71 37.42 -4.90
C GLN A 194 30.96 36.08 -4.94
N LEU A 195 30.16 35.82 -5.98
CA LEU A 195 29.49 34.54 -6.21
C LEU A 195 30.49 33.46 -6.63
N GLU A 196 31.39 33.74 -7.57
CA GLU A 196 32.46 32.81 -8.00
C GLU A 196 33.29 32.31 -6.79
N GLY A 197 33.69 33.24 -5.91
CA GLY A 197 34.42 32.91 -4.68
C GLY A 197 33.59 32.16 -3.60
N ILE A 198 32.27 32.11 -3.72
CA ILE A 198 31.37 31.28 -2.89
C ILE A 198 31.14 29.92 -3.56
N GLU A 199 31.03 29.86 -4.89
CA GLU A 199 30.88 28.64 -5.66
C GLU A 199 32.08 27.69 -5.47
N GLU A 200 33.31 28.20 -5.48
CA GLU A 200 34.49 27.37 -5.22
C GLU A 200 34.52 26.85 -3.76
N LYS A 201 34.04 27.64 -2.78
CA LYS A 201 33.88 27.18 -1.39
C LYS A 201 32.80 26.09 -1.28
N LEU A 202 31.68 26.24 -1.98
CA LEU A 202 30.64 25.21 -2.07
C LEU A 202 31.16 23.95 -2.78
N ARG A 203 32.07 24.07 -3.75
CA ARG A 203 32.72 22.94 -4.41
C ARG A 203 33.60 22.14 -3.44
N ILE A 204 34.41 22.82 -2.62
CA ILE A 204 35.21 22.18 -1.56
C ILE A 204 34.31 21.46 -0.55
N ILE A 205 33.22 22.10 -0.08
CA ILE A 205 32.25 21.47 0.84
C ILE A 205 31.61 20.23 0.20
N LYS A 206 31.25 20.28 -1.09
CA LYS A 206 30.70 19.13 -1.83
C LYS A 206 31.70 17.99 -1.99
N GLN A 207 33.00 18.28 -2.10
CA GLN A 207 34.06 17.26 -2.13
C GLN A 207 34.23 16.57 -0.77
N LYS A 208 34.04 17.28 0.34
CA LYS A 208 34.08 16.71 1.71
C LYS A 208 32.97 15.69 2.01
N ASN A 209 31.93 15.64 1.17
CA ASN A 209 30.76 14.78 1.32
C ASN A 209 30.76 13.58 0.33
N ARG A 210 31.93 13.22 -0.22
CA ARG A 210 32.07 12.20 -1.26
C ARG A 210 33.14 11.17 -0.91
#